data_AF-A0A843XJJ0-F1
#
_entry.id   AF-A0A843XJJ0-F1
#
_cell.length_a   1.000
_cell.length_b   1.000
_cell.length_c   1.000
_cell.angle_alpha   90.00
_cell.angle_beta   90.00
_cell.angle_gamma   90.00
#
_symmetry.space_group_name_H-M   'P 1'
#
loop_
_entity.id
_entity.type
_entity.pdbx_description
1 polymer ?
#
loop_
_entity_poly.entity_id
_entity_poly.type
_entity_poly.pdbx_seq_one_letter_code
_entity_poly.pdbx_strand_id
1 'polypeptide(L)'
;MKVKKTLQSELCLDVYKARDVGIKSFVLFPKIPDALKSPTGDEAYNDNSLVPRAIRLLKDKFPDIVIYSDVALDPYNSDGHDGIVREDGLIMNDETVHQLCKQAVSQARAGADVVSPSDMMDGCVAAIRSALDAEGFQDVSIMSYTAKYASAFYGPFREALDSNPRFGDKKTYQMDPTNYREALVETHTDVAEGADILLVKPALPYLDVIRLLRENSALPIAAYQASGIT
;
A
#
# COMPACT_ATOMS: atom_id res chain seq x y z
N MET A 1 16.98 12.08 0.99
CA MET A 1 16.87 11.43 -0.34
C MET A 1 15.89 12.23 -1.19
N LYS A 2 16.24 12.70 -2.39
CA LYS A 2 15.27 13.42 -3.25
C LYS A 2 14.33 12.41 -3.90
N VAL A 3 13.05 12.44 -3.57
CA VAL A 3 12.02 11.65 -4.26
C VAL A 3 11.89 12.21 -5.68
N LYS A 4 12.28 11.44 -6.69
CA LYS A 4 12.10 11.80 -8.11
C LYS A 4 10.82 11.14 -8.61
N LYS A 5 9.98 11.93 -9.29
CA LYS A 5 8.85 11.39 -10.06
C LYS A 5 9.42 10.91 -11.39
N THR A 6 9.26 9.62 -11.68
CA THR A 6 9.83 9.01 -12.88
C THR A 6 8.71 8.78 -13.90
N LEU A 7 8.92 9.25 -15.13
CA LEU A 7 8.03 8.94 -16.25
C LEU A 7 8.12 7.45 -16.59
N GLN A 8 7.07 6.88 -17.15
CA GLN A 8 7.07 5.46 -17.54
C GLN A 8 8.23 5.11 -18.52
N SER A 9 8.67 6.07 -19.34
CA SER A 9 9.83 5.95 -20.23
C SER A 9 11.18 5.84 -19.50
N GLU A 10 11.30 6.42 -18.31
CA GLU A 10 12.52 6.40 -17.48
C GLU A 10 12.48 5.30 -16.41
N LEU A 11 11.31 4.78 -16.08
CA LEU A 11 11.11 3.76 -15.03
C LEU A 11 11.98 2.53 -15.24
N CYS A 12 12.08 2.05 -16.49
CA CYS A 12 12.87 0.87 -16.82
C CYS A 12 14.37 1.10 -16.61
N LEU A 13 14.86 2.32 -16.86
CA LEU A 13 16.25 2.67 -16.65
C LEU A 13 16.60 2.72 -15.16
N ASP A 14 15.70 3.27 -14.34
CA ASP A 14 15.88 3.33 -12.89
C ASP A 14 15.87 1.91 -12.27
N VAL A 15 14.94 1.04 -12.72
CA VAL A 15 14.92 -0.38 -12.32
C VAL A 15 16.19 -1.10 -12.76
N TYR A 16 16.66 -0.89 -14.00
CA TYR A 16 17.92 -1.46 -14.48
C TYR A 16 19.12 -1.08 -13.59
N LYS A 17 19.27 0.22 -13.27
CA LYS A 17 20.36 0.70 -12.40
C LYS A 17 20.29 0.11 -10.99
N ALA A 18 19.08 -0.02 -10.44
CA ALA A 18 18.88 -0.61 -9.12
C ALA A 18 19.24 -2.11 -9.11
N ARG A 19 18.89 -2.83 -10.19
CA ARG A 19 19.28 -4.24 -10.37
C ARG A 19 20.78 -4.44 -10.49
N ASP A 20 21.48 -3.52 -11.15
CA ASP A 20 22.94 -3.57 -11.31
C ASP A 20 23.68 -3.55 -9.96
N VAL A 21 23.07 -2.95 -8.93
CA VAL A 21 23.58 -2.95 -7.55
C VAL A 21 22.92 -4.01 -6.64
N GLY A 22 22.15 -4.93 -7.21
CA GLY A 22 21.58 -6.09 -6.53
C GLY A 22 20.16 -5.92 -5.96
N ILE A 23 19.48 -4.79 -6.21
CA ILE A 23 18.07 -4.63 -5.80
C ILE A 23 17.17 -5.44 -6.73
N LYS A 24 16.34 -6.32 -6.14
CA LYS A 24 15.45 -7.23 -6.89
C LYS A 24 13.97 -6.98 -6.66
N SER A 25 13.62 -6.12 -5.71
CA SER A 25 12.24 -5.88 -5.31
C SER A 25 11.91 -4.40 -5.42
N PHE A 26 10.74 -4.09 -5.97
CA PHE A 26 10.31 -2.72 -6.25
C PHE A 26 8.88 -2.53 -5.79
N VAL A 27 8.64 -1.45 -5.04
CA VAL A 27 7.29 -1.01 -4.68
C VAL A 27 6.85 0.14 -5.59
N LEU A 28 5.63 0.06 -6.11
CA LEU A 28 5.08 1.07 -7.03
C LEU A 28 4.08 1.97 -6.31
N PHE A 29 4.29 3.28 -6.43
CA PHE A 29 3.35 4.31 -5.97
C PHE A 29 3.00 5.26 -7.13
N PRO A 30 1.72 5.35 -7.54
CA PRO A 30 1.33 6.19 -8.66
C PRO A 30 1.07 7.64 -8.23
N LYS A 31 1.49 8.60 -9.06
CA LYS A 31 0.89 9.94 -9.07
C LYS A 31 -0.19 9.97 -10.15
N ILE A 32 -1.44 9.87 -9.75
CA ILE A 32 -2.59 9.90 -10.67
C ILE A 32 -2.97 11.36 -11.00
N PRO A 33 -3.24 11.69 -12.28
CA PRO A 33 -3.80 12.99 -12.66
C PRO A 33 -5.11 13.29 -11.94
N ASP A 34 -5.31 14.51 -11.45
CA ASP A 34 -6.51 14.88 -10.69
C ASP A 34 -7.82 14.66 -11.46
N ALA A 35 -7.81 14.79 -12.78
CA ALA A 35 -8.98 14.53 -13.63
C ALA A 35 -9.44 13.06 -13.64
N LEU A 36 -8.60 12.14 -13.15
CA LEU A 36 -8.91 10.71 -13.02
C LEU A 36 -9.25 10.32 -11.57
N LYS A 37 -9.19 11.25 -10.62
CA LYS A 37 -9.58 10.99 -9.23
C LYS A 37 -11.10 11.09 -9.08
N SER A 38 -11.70 10.17 -8.32
CA SER A 38 -13.15 10.15 -8.02
C SER A 38 -13.39 9.88 -6.53
N PRO A 39 -14.59 10.20 -5.98
CA PRO A 39 -14.90 9.91 -4.57
C PRO A 39 -14.80 8.42 -4.21
N THR A 40 -15.02 7.54 -5.19
CA THR A 40 -14.97 6.08 -5.03
C THR A 40 -13.65 5.46 -5.49
N GLY A 41 -12.71 6.24 -6.02
CA GLY A 41 -11.38 5.78 -6.42
C GLY A 41 -11.37 4.84 -7.63
N ASP A 42 -12.26 5.04 -8.62
CA ASP A 42 -12.53 4.04 -9.67
C ASP A 42 -11.32 3.73 -10.58
N GLU A 43 -10.41 4.68 -10.72
CA GLU A 43 -9.18 4.51 -11.49
C GLU A 43 -8.22 3.47 -10.84
N ALA A 44 -8.41 3.12 -9.56
CA ALA A 44 -7.60 2.15 -8.83
C ALA A 44 -7.64 0.73 -9.44
N TYR A 45 -8.76 0.37 -10.05
CA TYR A 45 -8.99 -0.96 -10.66
C TYR A 45 -9.20 -0.89 -12.18
N ASN A 46 -8.92 0.26 -12.80
CA ASN A 46 -8.89 0.37 -14.25
C ASN A 46 -7.66 -0.34 -14.81
N ASP A 47 -7.87 -1.38 -15.63
CA ASP A 47 -6.80 -2.19 -16.21
C ASP A 47 -5.83 -1.40 -17.11
N ASN A 48 -6.24 -0.21 -17.57
CA ASN A 48 -5.41 0.70 -18.36
C ASN A 48 -4.80 1.84 -17.54
N SER A 49 -4.99 1.86 -16.22
CA SER A 49 -4.43 2.89 -15.34
C SER A 49 -2.90 2.79 -15.27
N LEU A 50 -2.27 3.74 -14.57
CA LEU A 50 -0.81 3.83 -14.50
C LEU A 50 -0.16 2.59 -13.88
N VAL A 51 -0.73 2.04 -12.80
CA VAL A 51 -0.12 0.94 -12.05
C VAL A 51 -0.13 -0.38 -12.84
N PRO A 52 -1.27 -0.89 -13.36
CA PRO A 52 -1.28 -2.10 -14.18
C PRO A 52 -0.37 -2.00 -15.41
N ARG A 53 -0.32 -0.84 -16.08
CA ARG A 53 0.60 -0.62 -17.21
C ARG A 53 2.08 -0.65 -16.79
N ALA A 54 2.41 -0.09 -15.62
CA ALA A 54 3.76 -0.12 -15.10
C ALA A 54 4.20 -1.54 -14.70
N ILE A 55 3.31 -2.31 -14.04
CA ILE A 55 3.56 -3.70 -13.66
C ILE A 55 3.84 -4.54 -14.91
N ARG A 56 2.94 -4.52 -15.91
CA ARG A 56 3.12 -5.29 -17.16
C ARG A 56 4.40 -4.93 -17.88
N LEU A 57 4.72 -3.63 -17.98
CA LEU A 57 5.96 -3.15 -18.59
C LEU A 57 7.21 -3.69 -17.88
N LEU A 58 7.19 -3.69 -16.54
CA LEU A 58 8.32 -4.14 -15.75
C LEU A 58 8.48 -5.66 -15.77
N LYS A 59 7.39 -6.43 -15.69
CA LYS A 59 7.43 -7.90 -15.79
C LYS A 59 7.84 -8.38 -17.19
N ASP A 60 7.46 -7.66 -18.25
CA ASP A 60 7.93 -7.92 -19.62
C ASP A 60 9.45 -7.74 -19.75
N LYS A 61 10.00 -6.66 -19.18
CA LYS A 61 11.43 -6.34 -19.31
C LYS A 61 12.34 -7.05 -18.31
N PHE A 62 11.83 -7.31 -17.12
CA PHE A 62 12.58 -7.82 -15.97
C PHE A 62 11.76 -8.91 -15.25
N PRO A 63 11.55 -10.08 -15.88
CA PRO A 63 10.67 -11.11 -15.33
C PRO A 63 11.12 -11.66 -13.96
N ASP A 64 12.39 -11.45 -13.58
CA ASP A 64 13.01 -11.91 -12.34
C ASP A 64 12.86 -10.95 -11.15
N ILE A 65 12.31 -9.74 -11.34
CA ILE A 65 12.06 -8.83 -10.22
C ILE A 65 10.77 -9.20 -9.50
N VAL A 66 10.72 -8.85 -8.22
CA VAL A 66 9.52 -8.91 -7.39
C VAL A 66 8.87 -7.54 -7.35
N ILE A 67 7.61 -7.46 -7.77
CA ILE A 67 6.83 -6.23 -7.73
C ILE A 67 5.85 -6.27 -6.55
N TYR A 68 6.03 -5.30 -5.66
CA TYR A 68 5.09 -4.95 -4.61
C TYR A 68 4.20 -3.81 -5.13
N SER A 69 2.88 -3.97 -5.06
CA SER A 69 1.94 -2.91 -5.41
C SER A 69 1.18 -2.43 -4.17
N ASP A 70 0.99 -1.12 -4.08
CA ASP A 70 0.20 -0.49 -3.02
C ASP A 70 -1.30 -0.64 -3.31
N VAL A 71 -2.07 -1.05 -2.29
CA VAL A 71 -3.52 -1.14 -2.32
C VAL A 71 -4.07 -0.16 -1.28
N ALA A 72 -4.50 0.99 -1.78
CA ALA A 72 -5.11 2.09 -1.02
C ALA A 72 -5.75 3.05 -2.03
N LEU A 73 -6.79 3.78 -1.60
CA LEU A 73 -7.49 4.71 -2.49
C LEU A 73 -6.89 6.12 -2.50
N ASP A 74 -5.97 6.49 -1.60
CA ASP A 74 -5.52 7.89 -1.48
C ASP A 74 -4.91 8.51 -2.76
N PRO A 75 -4.26 7.76 -3.68
CA PRO A 75 -3.82 8.33 -4.96
C PRO A 75 -4.97 8.55 -5.95
N TYR A 76 -6.11 7.88 -5.75
CA TYR A 76 -7.25 7.79 -6.67
C TYR A 76 -8.50 8.51 -6.14
N ASN A 77 -8.58 8.74 -4.84
CA ASN A 77 -9.68 9.36 -4.15
C ASN A 77 -9.59 10.89 -4.29
N SER A 78 -10.70 11.53 -4.65
CA SER A 78 -10.74 12.98 -4.84
C SER A 78 -10.49 13.79 -3.57
N ASP A 79 -10.66 13.20 -2.39
CA ASP A 79 -10.49 13.83 -1.08
C ASP A 79 -9.15 13.49 -0.42
N GLY A 80 -8.35 12.59 -1.01
CA GLY A 80 -7.02 12.19 -0.51
C GLY A 80 -7.02 11.25 0.70
N HIS A 81 -8.17 10.65 1.01
CA HIS A 81 -8.31 9.61 2.03
C HIS A 81 -8.07 8.22 1.45
N ASP A 82 -7.62 7.29 2.30
CA ASP A 82 -7.28 5.91 1.89
C ASP A 82 -8.55 5.10 1.55
N GLY A 83 -9.73 5.62 1.91
CA GLY A 83 -11.04 5.03 1.68
C GLY A 83 -12.12 6.00 1.18
N ILE A 84 -13.31 5.46 0.91
CA ILE A 84 -14.50 6.21 0.51
C ILE A 84 -14.95 7.10 1.65
N VAL A 85 -15.22 8.37 1.35
CA VAL A 85 -15.71 9.32 2.34
C VAL A 85 -17.20 9.56 2.18
N ARG A 86 -17.95 9.43 3.28
CA ARG A 86 -19.35 9.85 3.37
C ARG A 86 -19.47 11.37 3.47
N GLU A 87 -20.65 11.91 3.17
CA GLU A 87 -20.93 13.35 3.21
C GLU A 87 -20.62 14.03 4.56
N ASP A 88 -20.69 13.30 5.67
CA ASP A 88 -20.37 13.80 7.01
C ASP A 88 -18.89 13.65 7.41
N GLY A 89 -18.04 13.19 6.49
CA GLY A 89 -16.60 13.01 6.69
C GLY A 89 -16.20 11.66 7.27
N LEU A 90 -17.15 10.74 7.49
CA LEU A 90 -16.84 9.38 7.92
C LEU A 90 -16.15 8.59 6.79
N ILE A 91 -15.05 7.91 7.10
CA ILE A 91 -14.42 6.94 6.20
C ILE A 91 -15.20 5.63 6.29
N MET A 92 -15.73 5.17 5.17
CA MET A 92 -16.63 4.02 5.08
C MET A 92 -15.83 2.72 4.95
N ASN A 93 -15.70 1.95 6.02
CA ASN A 93 -14.84 0.77 6.08
C ASN A 93 -15.17 -0.27 4.99
N ASP A 94 -16.37 -0.85 5.04
CA ASP A 94 -16.72 -2.03 4.23
C ASP A 94 -16.82 -1.67 2.74
N GLU A 95 -17.37 -0.49 2.42
CA GLU A 95 -17.42 0.02 1.05
C GLU A 95 -16.02 0.29 0.49
N THR A 96 -15.08 0.72 1.34
CA THR A 96 -13.68 0.87 0.96
C THR A 96 -13.05 -0.49 0.68
N VAL A 97 -13.18 -1.45 1.59
CA VAL A 97 -12.65 -2.81 1.43
C VAL A 97 -13.14 -3.44 0.13
N HIS A 98 -14.40 -3.23 -0.25
CA HIS A 98 -14.94 -3.69 -1.54
C HIS A 98 -14.18 -3.12 -2.75
N GLN A 99 -13.78 -1.85 -2.74
CA GLN A 99 -12.99 -1.25 -3.82
C GLN A 99 -11.53 -1.74 -3.80
N LEU A 100 -10.95 -1.90 -2.61
CA LEU A 100 -9.58 -2.40 -2.45
C LEU A 100 -9.43 -3.83 -2.98
N CYS A 101 -10.44 -4.67 -2.80
CA CYS A 101 -10.49 -6.00 -3.43
C CYS A 101 -10.38 -5.92 -4.96
N LYS A 102 -11.11 -5.00 -5.60
CA LYS A 102 -11.04 -4.81 -7.06
C LYS A 102 -9.65 -4.32 -7.50
N GLN A 103 -9.06 -3.41 -6.73
CA GLN A 103 -7.71 -2.89 -6.97
C GLN A 103 -6.67 -4.03 -6.87
N ALA A 104 -6.69 -4.82 -5.80
CA ALA A 104 -5.78 -5.94 -5.59
C ALA A 104 -5.87 -6.95 -6.74
N VAL A 105 -7.08 -7.35 -7.15
CA VAL A 105 -7.28 -8.27 -8.27
C VAL A 105 -6.78 -7.67 -9.59
N SER A 106 -7.03 -6.38 -9.87
CA SER A 106 -6.52 -5.73 -11.09
C SER A 106 -4.99 -5.71 -11.13
N GLN A 107 -4.34 -5.44 -9.99
CA GLN A 107 -2.88 -5.45 -9.86
C GLN A 107 -2.30 -6.87 -9.99
N ALA A 108 -2.94 -7.88 -9.40
CA ALA A 108 -2.60 -9.29 -9.56
C ALA A 108 -2.70 -9.73 -11.03
N ARG A 109 -3.81 -9.40 -11.72
CA ARG A 109 -3.97 -9.61 -13.18
C ARG A 109 -2.88 -8.94 -14.01
N ALA A 110 -2.31 -7.84 -13.54
CA ALA A 110 -1.22 -7.15 -14.22
C ALA A 110 0.15 -7.83 -14.02
N GLY A 111 0.26 -8.74 -13.04
CA GLY A 111 1.49 -9.48 -12.71
C GLY A 111 2.21 -8.98 -11.45
N ALA A 112 1.51 -8.34 -10.52
CA ALA A 112 2.08 -8.04 -9.20
C ALA A 112 2.38 -9.36 -8.47
N ASP A 113 3.56 -9.44 -7.86
CA ASP A 113 3.95 -10.61 -7.06
C ASP A 113 3.42 -10.50 -5.63
N VAL A 114 3.33 -9.27 -5.11
CA VAL A 114 2.82 -8.96 -3.77
C VAL A 114 1.88 -7.75 -3.85
N VAL A 115 0.67 -7.89 -3.33
CA VAL A 115 -0.22 -6.75 -3.07
C VAL A 115 -0.07 -6.30 -1.62
N SER A 116 -0.06 -5.01 -1.39
CA SER A 116 0.28 -4.44 -0.08
C SER A 116 -0.80 -3.46 0.39
N PRO A 117 -1.87 -3.94 1.06
CA PRO A 117 -2.93 -3.07 1.58
C PRO A 117 -2.35 -2.12 2.61
N SER A 118 -2.39 -0.83 2.29
CA SER A 118 -1.86 0.24 3.14
C SER A 118 -2.95 1.11 3.76
N ASP A 119 -4.21 0.79 3.51
CA ASP A 119 -5.40 1.57 3.84
C ASP A 119 -5.75 1.64 5.34
N MET A 120 -5.40 0.60 6.12
CA MET A 120 -5.79 0.42 7.53
C MET A 120 -7.31 0.29 7.77
N MET A 121 -8.05 -0.28 6.81
CA MET A 121 -9.44 -0.67 7.04
C MET A 121 -9.51 -2.05 7.71
N ASP A 122 -10.47 -2.21 8.61
CA ASP A 122 -10.70 -3.46 9.32
C ASP A 122 -11.15 -4.57 8.36
N GLY A 123 -10.56 -5.76 8.49
CA GLY A 123 -10.92 -6.94 7.69
C GLY A 123 -10.42 -6.93 6.23
N CYS A 124 -9.59 -5.94 5.87
CA CYS A 124 -9.12 -5.77 4.50
C CYS A 124 -8.27 -6.97 4.01
N VAL A 125 -7.44 -7.54 4.87
CA VAL A 125 -6.54 -8.66 4.51
C VAL A 125 -7.36 -9.89 4.12
N ALA A 126 -8.31 -10.31 4.95
CA ALA A 126 -9.15 -11.49 4.66
C ALA A 126 -10.00 -11.30 3.41
N ALA A 127 -10.53 -10.08 3.20
CA ALA A 127 -11.31 -9.74 2.03
C ALA A 127 -10.48 -9.79 0.74
N ILE A 128 -9.28 -9.19 0.75
CA ILE A 128 -8.35 -9.23 -0.38
C ILE A 128 -7.92 -10.67 -0.67
N ARG A 129 -7.56 -11.45 0.36
CA ARG A 129 -7.17 -12.86 0.21
C ARG A 129 -8.28 -13.65 -0.49
N SER A 130 -9.51 -13.52 -0.01
CA SER A 130 -10.68 -14.18 -0.59
C SER A 130 -10.93 -13.76 -2.05
N ALA A 131 -10.78 -12.47 -2.35
CA ALA A 131 -10.97 -11.94 -3.71
C ALA A 131 -9.90 -12.44 -4.69
N LEU A 132 -8.63 -12.49 -4.27
CA LEU A 132 -7.54 -13.05 -5.06
C LEU A 132 -7.75 -14.54 -5.33
N ASP A 133 -8.15 -15.30 -4.31
CA ASP A 133 -8.35 -16.74 -4.43
C ASP A 133 -9.52 -17.09 -5.36
N ALA A 134 -10.60 -16.31 -5.30
CA ALA A 134 -11.75 -16.45 -6.19
C ALA A 134 -11.40 -16.25 -7.67
N GLU A 135 -10.35 -15.48 -7.95
CA GLU A 135 -9.87 -15.17 -9.30
C GLU A 135 -8.65 -16.01 -9.72
N GLY A 136 -8.22 -16.96 -8.88
CA GLY A 136 -7.10 -17.87 -9.18
C GLY A 136 -5.71 -17.28 -8.93
N PHE A 137 -5.60 -16.28 -8.05
CA PHE A 137 -4.35 -15.63 -7.66
C PHE A 137 -3.83 -16.09 -6.29
N GLN A 138 -3.90 -17.40 -6.02
CA GLN A 138 -3.45 -17.97 -4.73
C GLN A 138 -1.95 -17.74 -4.46
N ASP A 139 -1.14 -17.65 -5.52
CA ASP A 139 0.32 -17.44 -5.40
C ASP A 139 0.72 -15.97 -5.15
N VAL A 140 -0.21 -15.02 -5.28
CA VAL A 140 0.06 -13.60 -5.02
C VAL A 140 0.07 -13.37 -3.52
N SER A 141 1.19 -12.87 -2.99
CA SER A 141 1.33 -12.64 -1.55
C SER A 141 0.66 -11.35 -1.10
N ILE A 142 0.33 -11.28 0.19
CA ILE A 142 -0.19 -10.08 0.85
C ILE A 142 0.84 -9.57 1.88
N MET A 143 1.35 -8.35 1.65
CA MET A 143 2.14 -7.63 2.65
C MET A 143 1.26 -6.58 3.35
N SER A 144 0.70 -6.94 4.49
CA SER A 144 -0.18 -6.04 5.23
C SER A 144 0.62 -4.92 5.90
N TYR A 145 0.12 -3.68 5.82
CA TYR A 145 0.61 -2.56 6.61
C TYR A 145 0.07 -2.61 8.05
N THR A 146 0.29 -3.74 8.72
CA THR A 146 -0.22 -4.09 10.04
C THR A 146 -0.13 -2.99 11.08
N ALA A 147 1.00 -2.27 11.12
CA ALA A 147 1.17 -1.16 12.06
C ALA A 147 1.54 0.13 11.31
N LYS A 148 0.54 0.78 10.71
CA LYS A 148 0.66 2.10 10.08
C LYS A 148 0.12 3.19 11.02
N TYR A 149 1.04 3.97 11.56
CA TYR A 149 0.72 5.03 12.52
C TYR A 149 0.32 6.35 11.87
N ALA A 150 -0.58 7.11 12.50
CA ALA A 150 -0.95 8.46 12.13
C ALA A 150 0.22 9.43 12.37
N SER A 151 1.16 9.46 11.42
CA SER A 151 2.47 10.09 11.59
C SER A 151 2.67 11.37 10.77
N ALA A 152 3.42 12.32 11.33
CA ALA A 152 3.89 13.51 10.62
C ALA A 152 5.01 13.21 9.61
N PHE A 153 5.67 12.05 9.67
CA PHE A 153 6.80 11.69 8.80
C PHE A 153 6.41 11.37 7.35
N TYR A 154 5.13 11.45 7.00
CA TYR A 154 4.62 11.19 5.65
C TYR A 154 4.55 12.42 4.74
N GLY A 155 4.83 13.63 5.26
CA GLY A 155 4.71 14.88 4.51
C GLY A 155 5.34 14.82 3.11
N PRO A 156 6.65 14.49 2.98
CA PRO A 156 7.30 14.48 1.67
C PRO A 156 6.74 13.42 0.69
N PHE A 157 6.20 12.31 1.18
CA PHE A 157 5.55 11.28 0.36
C PHE A 157 4.21 11.79 -0.17
N ARG A 158 3.39 12.40 0.69
CA ARG A 158 2.11 12.98 0.29
C ARG A 158 2.27 14.13 -0.70
N GLU A 159 3.31 14.95 -0.56
CA GLU A 159 3.68 15.97 -1.55
C GLU A 159 4.13 15.37 -2.90
N ALA A 160 4.82 14.23 -2.86
CA ALA A 160 5.23 13.54 -4.06
C ALA A 160 4.03 13.01 -4.86
N LEU A 161 3.00 12.50 -4.17
CA LEU A 161 1.80 11.93 -4.81
C LEU A 161 0.66 12.93 -5.00
N ASP A 162 0.70 14.07 -4.33
CA ASP A 162 -0.43 15.02 -4.29
C ASP A 162 -1.70 14.37 -3.70
N SER A 163 -1.50 13.66 -2.58
CA SER A 163 -2.51 12.82 -1.90
C SER A 163 -2.70 13.17 -0.42
N ASN A 164 -2.42 14.42 -0.04
CA ASN A 164 -2.80 14.90 1.28
C ASN A 164 -4.33 14.90 1.42
N PRO A 165 -4.88 14.53 2.60
CA PRO A 165 -6.30 14.73 2.88
C PRO A 165 -6.67 16.19 2.60
N ARG A 166 -7.72 16.41 1.80
CA ARG A 166 -8.24 17.75 1.54
C ARG A 166 -8.92 18.35 2.75
N PHE A 167 -9.35 17.51 3.69
CA PHE A 167 -9.89 17.88 4.99
C PHE A 167 -9.57 16.82 6.05
N GLY A 168 -9.69 17.21 7.32
CA GLY A 168 -9.52 16.32 8.45
C GLY A 168 -8.09 15.76 8.58
N ASP A 169 -8.00 14.59 9.19
CA ASP A 169 -6.77 13.82 9.31
C ASP A 169 -7.07 12.32 9.13
N LYS A 170 -6.04 11.47 9.24
CA LYS A 170 -6.15 10.02 9.03
C LYS A 170 -6.30 9.24 10.35
N LYS A 171 -6.59 9.90 11.48
CA LYS A 171 -6.58 9.28 12.82
C LYS A 171 -7.75 8.35 13.11
N THR A 172 -8.79 8.37 12.29
CA THR A 172 -9.93 7.46 12.45
C THR A 172 -9.64 6.04 11.95
N TYR A 173 -8.47 5.81 11.36
CA TYR A 173 -8.05 4.52 10.82
C TYR A 173 -6.53 4.25 10.96
N GLN A 174 -5.68 5.27 10.84
CA GLN A 174 -4.25 5.11 11.18
C GLN A 174 -4.06 5.12 12.70
N MET A 175 -3.18 4.25 13.19
CA MET A 175 -2.99 4.03 14.63
C MET A 175 -2.46 5.26 15.36
N ASP A 176 -2.83 5.40 16.64
CA ASP A 176 -2.27 6.43 17.52
C ASP A 176 -0.78 6.15 17.79
N PRO A 177 0.13 7.11 17.53
CA PRO A 177 1.57 7.01 17.85
C PRO A 177 1.91 6.57 19.28
N THR A 178 1.01 6.77 20.24
CA THR A 178 1.21 6.43 21.65
C THR A 178 0.90 4.96 21.96
N ASN A 179 0.32 4.22 21.01
CA ASN A 179 -0.17 2.86 21.22
C ASN A 179 0.74 1.79 20.62
N TYR A 180 1.48 1.09 21.48
CA TYR A 180 2.22 -0.11 21.05
C TYR A 180 1.40 -1.41 21.22
N ARG A 181 0.48 -1.46 22.20
CA ARG A 181 -0.32 -2.67 22.49
C ARG A 181 -1.32 -2.98 21.37
N GLU A 182 -1.86 -1.93 20.75
CA GLU A 182 -2.75 -2.02 19.60
C GLU A 182 -2.08 -2.73 18.42
N ALA A 183 -0.76 -2.53 18.22
CA ALA A 183 -0.02 -3.22 17.16
C ALA A 183 -0.05 -4.76 17.30
N LEU A 184 -0.15 -5.30 18.52
CA LEU A 184 -0.33 -6.73 18.72
C LEU A 184 -1.72 -7.21 18.32
N VAL A 185 -2.74 -6.38 18.53
CA VAL A 185 -4.11 -6.69 18.09
C VAL A 185 -4.14 -6.77 16.57
N GLU A 186 -3.64 -5.74 15.88
CA GLU A 186 -3.53 -5.74 14.41
C GLU A 186 -2.71 -6.92 13.89
N THR A 187 -1.59 -7.24 14.55
CA THR A 187 -0.75 -8.38 14.20
C THR A 187 -1.51 -9.70 14.27
N HIS A 188 -2.28 -9.92 15.34
CA HIS A 188 -3.03 -11.15 15.49
C HIS A 188 -4.15 -11.25 14.45
N THR A 189 -4.81 -10.13 14.14
CA THR A 189 -5.84 -10.05 13.11
C THR A 189 -5.25 -10.38 11.74
N ASP A 190 -4.25 -9.63 11.28
CA ASP A 190 -3.63 -9.82 9.96
C ASP A 190 -3.07 -11.23 9.75
N VAL A 191 -2.45 -11.82 10.78
CA VAL A 191 -1.97 -13.21 10.74
C VAL A 191 -3.14 -14.18 10.57
N ALA A 192 -4.23 -13.98 11.31
CA ALA A 192 -5.41 -14.85 11.23
C ALA A 192 -6.15 -14.70 9.89
N GLU A 193 -6.09 -13.51 9.30
CA GLU A 193 -6.72 -13.17 8.03
C GLU A 193 -5.91 -13.61 6.79
N GLY A 194 -4.67 -14.06 6.99
CA GLY A 194 -3.85 -14.67 5.94
C GLY A 194 -2.84 -13.73 5.29
N ALA A 195 -2.33 -12.73 6.02
CA ALA A 195 -1.16 -11.98 5.57
C ALA A 195 0.08 -12.89 5.46
N ASP A 196 0.91 -12.64 4.46
CA ASP A 196 2.19 -13.36 4.26
C ASP A 196 3.37 -12.60 4.88
N ILE A 197 3.27 -11.26 4.93
CA ILE A 197 4.29 -10.35 5.46
C ILE A 197 3.59 -9.27 6.28
N LEU A 198 4.12 -8.97 7.47
CA LEU A 198 3.64 -7.87 8.31
C LEU A 198 4.57 -6.66 8.18
N LEU A 199 4.03 -5.45 8.16
CA LEU A 199 4.83 -4.24 7.97
C LEU A 199 4.55 -3.17 9.04
N VAL A 200 5.62 -2.57 9.55
CA VAL A 200 5.56 -1.37 10.42
C VAL A 200 5.93 -0.11 9.64
N LYS A 201 5.12 0.94 9.78
CA LYS A 201 5.33 2.24 9.14
C LYS A 201 4.89 3.39 10.04
N PRO A 202 5.73 4.42 10.26
CA PRO A 202 7.13 4.54 9.86
C PRO A 202 8.07 3.57 10.61
N ALA A 203 9.24 3.28 10.05
CA ALA A 203 10.19 2.34 10.67
C ALA A 203 11.02 2.93 11.83
N LEU A 204 11.92 3.89 11.56
CA LEU A 204 12.90 4.36 12.55
C LEU A 204 12.30 4.81 13.90
N PRO A 205 11.20 5.58 13.95
CA PRO A 205 10.60 5.97 15.22
C PRO A 205 9.81 4.85 15.91
N TYR A 206 9.62 3.69 15.27
CA TYR A 206 8.85 2.55 15.78
C TYR A 206 9.66 1.24 15.71
N LEU A 207 10.98 1.31 15.94
CA LEU A 207 11.85 0.12 16.03
C LEU A 207 11.45 -0.81 17.17
N ASP A 208 10.90 -0.26 18.25
CA ASP A 208 10.30 -0.99 19.36
C ASP A 208 9.08 -1.81 18.90
N VAL A 209 8.23 -1.26 18.03
CA VAL A 209 7.10 -1.98 17.43
C VAL A 209 7.57 -3.06 16.45
N ILE A 210 8.60 -2.79 15.65
CA ILE A 210 9.20 -3.82 14.76
C ILE A 210 9.71 -5.00 15.58
N ARG A 211 10.41 -4.74 16.69
CA ARG A 211 10.86 -5.77 17.61
C ARG A 211 9.68 -6.51 18.22
N LEU A 212 8.65 -5.78 18.67
CA LEU A 212 7.45 -6.35 19.27
C LEU A 212 6.76 -7.34 18.32
N LEU A 213 6.55 -6.96 17.06
CA LEU A 213 5.98 -7.84 16.03
C LEU A 213 6.86 -9.07 15.81
N ARG A 214 8.18 -8.88 15.73
CA ARG A 214 9.13 -9.99 15.55
C ARG A 214 9.12 -11.00 16.71
N GLU A 215 8.87 -10.54 17.93
CA GLU A 215 8.79 -11.40 19.11
C GLU A 215 7.44 -12.15 19.22
N ASN A 216 6.39 -11.67 18.52
CA ASN A 216 5.02 -12.18 18.67
C ASN A 216 4.42 -12.77 17.39
N SER A 217 5.15 -12.78 16.27
CA SER A 217 4.72 -13.39 15.02
C SER A 217 5.85 -14.23 14.39
N ALA A 218 5.45 -15.33 13.77
CA ALA A 218 6.34 -16.17 12.97
C ALA A 218 6.53 -15.65 11.53
N LEU A 219 5.68 -14.71 11.09
CA LEU A 219 5.74 -14.17 9.74
C LEU A 219 6.98 -13.26 9.54
N PRO A 220 7.45 -13.12 8.28
CA PRO A 220 8.39 -12.08 7.91
C PRO A 220 7.90 -10.68 8.30
N ILE A 221 8.81 -9.86 8.81
CA ILE A 221 8.53 -8.47 9.20
C ILE A 221 9.27 -7.53 8.25
N ALA A 222 8.51 -6.68 7.57
CA ALA A 222 9.00 -5.56 6.78
C ALA A 222 8.95 -4.25 7.58
N ALA A 223 9.77 -3.29 7.19
CA ALA A 223 9.86 -1.98 7.84
C ALA A 223 9.95 -0.88 6.78
N TYR A 224 9.08 0.13 6.85
CA TYR A 224 9.07 1.22 5.88
C TYR A 224 9.80 2.46 6.41
N GLN A 225 11.00 2.73 5.90
CA GLN A 225 11.70 3.99 6.16
C GLN A 225 11.00 5.13 5.41
N ALA A 226 10.11 5.83 6.11
CA ALA A 226 9.25 6.86 5.53
C ALA A 226 10.05 8.06 5.01
N SER A 227 9.48 8.76 4.04
CA SER A 227 10.14 9.84 3.29
C SER A 227 10.63 11.02 4.15
N GLY A 228 9.97 11.29 5.28
CA GLY A 228 10.35 12.36 6.21
C GLY A 228 11.46 11.97 7.19
N ILE A 229 11.94 10.72 7.15
CA ILE A 229 13.04 10.24 7.98
C ILE A 229 14.32 10.36 7.15
N THR A 230 15.03 11.46 7.34
CA THR A 230 16.34 11.75 6.72
C THR A 230 17.49 11.48 7.66
#